data_AF-A0A4D6Q3X8-F1
#
_entry.id   AF-A0A4D6Q3X8-F1
#
_cell.length_a   1.000
_cell.length_b   1.000
_cell.length_c   1.000
_cell.angle_alpha   90.00
_cell.angle_beta   90.00
_cell.angle_gamma   90.00
#
_symmetry.space_group_name_H-M   'P 1'
#
loop_
_entity.id
_entity.type
_entity.pdbx_description
1 polymer ?
#
loop_
_entity_poly.entity_id
_entity_poly.type
_entity_poly.pdbx_seq_one_letter_code
_entity_poly.pdbx_strand_id
1 'polypeptide(L)' 'KKNIYGRITTIEYDPNRNTYICLIHYGDGEKRYMLHTRGILIGDIILSGTEASIQIGNALPL' A
#
# COMPACT_ATOMS: atom_id res chain seq x y z
N LYS A 1 -10.24 5.27 -3.68
CA LYS A 1 -10.26 4.96 -5.14
C LYS A 1 -10.01 3.47 -5.27
N LYS A 2 -10.79 2.77 -6.09
CA LYS A 2 -10.68 1.32 -6.29
C LYS A 2 -10.08 1.07 -7.68
N ASN A 3 -9.37 -0.04 -7.86
CA ASN A 3 -8.73 -0.51 -9.08
C ASN A 3 -7.62 0.40 -9.65
N ILE A 4 -6.80 1.01 -8.79
CA ILE A 4 -5.58 1.73 -9.22
C ILE A 4 -4.37 1.07 -8.59
N TYR A 5 -3.41 0.70 -9.43
CA TYR A 5 -2.13 0.16 -8.99
C TYR A 5 -1.31 1.24 -8.28
N GLY A 6 -0.76 0.87 -7.12
CA GLY A 6 0.14 1.68 -6.34
C GLY A 6 1.48 0.99 -6.15
N ARG A 7 2.58 1.72 -6.23
CA ARG A 7 3.93 1.21 -5.95
C ARG A 7 4.44 1.74 -4.62
N ILE A 8 4.99 0.86 -3.80
CA ILE A 8 5.63 1.25 -2.54
C ILE A 8 6.96 1.94 -2.84
N THR A 9 7.08 3.16 -2.36
CA THR A 9 8.25 4.02 -2.62
C THR A 9 9.15 4.11 -1.39
N THR A 10 8.58 4.25 -0.19
CA THR A 10 9.34 4.30 1.06
C THR A 10 8.62 3.54 2.17
N ILE A 11 9.38 3.15 3.19
CA ILE A 11 8.88 2.62 4.46
C ILE A 11 9.46 3.50 5.57
N GLU A 12 8.59 4.11 6.36
CA GLU A 12 8.93 5.13 7.35
C GLU A 12 8.32 4.77 8.70
N TYR A 13 8.94 5.20 9.79
CA TYR A 13 8.39 5.00 11.13
C TYR A 13 7.38 6.11 11.47
N ASP A 14 6.16 5.74 11.87
CA ASP A 14 5.12 6.67 12.33
C ASP A 14 5.07 6.73 13.87
N PRO A 15 5.54 7.82 14.49
CA PRO A 15 5.55 7.96 15.94
C PRO A 15 4.14 8.03 16.55
N ASN A 16 3.12 8.43 15.78
CA ASN A 16 1.74 8.53 16.29
C ASN A 16 1.08 7.17 16.51
N ARG A 17 1.66 6.10 15.94
CA ARG A 17 1.09 4.75 15.93
C ARG A 17 2.07 3.67 16.38
N ASN A 18 3.32 4.03 16.68
CA ASN A 18 4.40 3.11 17.05
C ASN A 18 4.54 1.94 16.05
N THR A 19 4.45 2.24 14.76
CA THR A 19 4.52 1.24 13.69
C THR A 19 5.11 1.86 12.42
N TYR A 20 5.49 1.01 11.45
CA TYR A 20 5.93 1.46 10.15
C TYR A 20 4.75 1.74 9.22
N ILE A 21 4.91 2.73 8.35
CA ILE A 21 3.98 3.08 7.28
C ILE A 21 4.71 3.05 5.93
N CYS A 22 3.98 2.72 4.88
CA CYS A 22 4.47 2.70 3.51
C CYS A 22 3.93 3.92 2.76
N LEU A 23 4.80 4.65 2.07
CA LEU A 23 4.39 5.65 1.07
C LEU A 23 4.12 4.95 -0.26
N ILE A 24 2.92 5.12 -0.78
CA ILE A 24 2.47 4.55 -2.05
C ILE A 24 2.34 5.66 -3.08
N HIS A 25 2.91 5.44 -4.26
CA HIS A 25 2.67 6.25 -5.44
C HIS A 25 1.70 5.53 -6.36
N TYR A 26 0.53 6.11 -6.57
CA TYR A 26 -0.48 5.55 -7.47
C TYR A 26 -0.25 5.99 -8.91
N GLY A 27 -0.72 5.18 -9.86
CA GLY A 27 -0.63 5.48 -11.29
C GLY A 27 -1.36 6.76 -11.72
N ASP A 28 -2.27 7.27 -10.90
CA ASP A 28 -2.98 8.55 -11.13
C ASP A 28 -2.21 9.77 -10.58
N GLY A 29 -0.99 9.57 -10.06
CA GLY A 29 -0.14 10.62 -9.49
C GLY A 29 -0.43 10.92 -8.02
N GLU A 30 -1.46 10.32 -7.42
CA GLU A 30 -1.71 10.49 -5.99
C GLU A 30 -0.66 9.75 -5.15
N LYS A 31 -0.39 10.31 -3.97
CA LYS A 31 0.43 9.68 -2.94
C LYS A 31 -0.41 9.43 -1.71
N ARG A 32 -0.29 8.24 -1.12
CA ARG A 32 -0.98 7.91 0.13
C ARG A 32 -0.09 7.07 1.03
N TYR A 33 -0.35 7.17 2.32
CA TYR A 33 0.24 6.28 3.30
C TYR A 33 -0.68 5.08 3.57
N MET A 34 -0.05 3.93 3.81
CA MET A 34 -0.69 2.71 4.28
C MET A 34 0.12 2.15 5.45
N LEU A 35 -0.53 1.41 6.35
CA LEU A 35 0.21 0.66 7.37
C LEU A 35 1.11 -0.38 6.72
N HIS A 36 2.35 -0.47 7.21
CA HIS A 36 3.28 -1.48 6.73
C HIS A 36 2.75 -2.88 7.09
N THR A 37 2.54 -3.69 6.07
CA THR A 37 2.20 -5.11 6.24
C THR A 37 3.48 -5.93 6.28
N ARG A 38 3.54 -6.92 7.17
CA ARG A 38 4.72 -7.76 7.33
C ARG A 38 5.04 -8.47 6.02
N GLY A 39 6.29 -8.35 5.57
CA GLY A 39 6.77 -9.00 4.35
C GLY A 39 6.65 -8.16 3.08
N ILE A 40 6.07 -6.96 3.16
CA ILE A 40 6.04 -6.03 2.03
C ILE A 40 7.40 -5.31 1.89
N LEU A 41 7.82 -5.05 0.67
CA LEU A 41 9.11 -4.45 0.36
C LEU A 41 8.94 -3.17 -0.47
N ILE A 42 9.97 -2.33 -0.48
CA ILE A 42 10.04 -1.18 -1.38
C ILE A 42 10.07 -1.67 -2.82
N GLY A 43 9.20 -1.11 -3.65
CA GLY A 43 9.04 -1.49 -5.05
C GLY A 43 7.89 -2.44 -5.33
N ASP A 44 7.29 -3.05 -4.29
CA ASP A 44 6.12 -3.90 -4.45
C ASP A 44 4.92 -3.11 -5.00
N ILE A 45 4.09 -3.80 -5.77
CA ILE A 45 2.88 -3.27 -6.39
C ILE A 45 1.68 -3.78 -5.61
N ILE A 46 0.80 -2.87 -5.23
CA ILE A 46 -0.45 -3.17 -4.55
C ILE A 46 -1.65 -2.71 -5.37
N LEU A 47 -2.78 -3.38 -5.17
CA LEU A 47 -4.06 -3.04 -5.75
C LEU A 47 -5.15 -3.10 -4.68
N SER A 48 -5.99 -2.07 -4.65
CA SER A 48 -7.21 -2.07 -3.82
C SER A 48 -8.41 -2.17 -4.74
N GLY A 49 -9.22 -3.22 -4.60
CA GLY A 49 -10.31 -3.50 -5.54
C GLY A 49 -10.96 -4.86 -5.34
N THR A 50 -12.14 -5.04 -5.95
CA THR A 50 -12.80 -6.35 -6.03
C THR A 50 -12.04 -7.34 -6.89
N GLU A 51 -11.26 -6.84 -7.85
CA GLU A 51 -10.44 -7.64 -8.77
C GLU A 51 -9.00 -7.83 -8.27
N ALA A 52 -8.69 -7.33 -7.06
CA ALA A 52 -7.36 -7.49 -6.51
C ALA A 52 -7.10 -8.96 -6.16
N SER A 53 -5.92 -9.44 -6.53
CA SER A 53 -5.44 -10.76 -6.16
C SER A 53 -5.25 -10.86 -4.64
N ILE A 54 -5.40 -12.06 -4.08
CA ILE A 54 -5.10 -12.34 -2.67
C ILE A 54 -3.58 -12.39 -2.51
N GLN A 55 -2.98 -11.22 -2.32
CA GLN A 55 -1.55 -11.01 -2.13
C GLN A 55 -1.32 -10.03 -0.98
N ILE A 56 -0.13 -10.08 -0.38
CA ILE A 56 0.25 -9.19 0.72
C ILE A 56 0.18 -7.74 0.24
N GLY A 57 -0.51 -6.89 1.00
CA GLY A 57 -0.68 -5.46 0.68
C GLY A 57 -1.93 -5.13 -0.14
N ASN A 58 -2.55 -6.10 -0.81
CA ASN A 58 -3.80 -5.86 -1.54
C ASN A 58 -4.99 -5.74 -0.59
N ALA A 59 -5.97 -4.92 -0.98
CA ALA A 59 -7.17 -4.67 -0.18
C ALA A 59 -8.43 -5.02 -0.97
N LEU A 60 -9.18 -6.01 -0.45
CA LEU A 60 -10.44 -6.49 -1.01
C LEU A 60 -11.63 -6.10 -0.12
N PRO A 61 -12.84 -5.94 -0.67
CA PRO A 61 -14.06 -5.87 0.15
C PRO A 61 -14.26 -7.16 0.96
N LEU A 62 -14.87 -7.04 2.14
CA LEU A 62 -15.29 -8.16 2.98
C LEU A 62 -16.57 -8.81 2.43
#